data_AF-A0A559QTN4-F1
#
_entry.id   AF-A0A559QTN4-F1
#
_cell.length_a   1.000
_cell.length_b   1.000
_cell.length_c   1.000
_cell.angle_alpha   90.00
_cell.angle_beta   90.00
_cell.angle_gamma   90.00
#
_symmetry.space_group_name_H-M   'P 1'
#
loop_
_entity.id
_entity.type
_entity.pdbx_description
1 polymer ?
#
loop_
_entity_poly.entity_id
_entity_poly.type
_entity_poly.pdbx_seq_one_letter_code
_entity_poly.pdbx_strand_id
1 'polypeptide(L)' 'MPTSMNLSLTDELREFVNSRAGDGGLYSTPSEYLRDLIRRDMETQGVVRHVKEGLADIKAGRFSDKSILDIADED' A
#
# COMPACT_ATOMS: atom_id res chain seq x y z
N MET A 1 -1.38 13.38 -14.61
CA MET A 1 -1.28 14.70 -13.97
C MET A 1 -1.19 14.48 -12.46
N PRO A 2 -0.21 15.04 -11.72
CA PRO A 2 -0.24 15.01 -10.27
C PRO A 2 -1.35 15.93 -9.75
N THR A 3 -2.18 15.43 -8.84
CA THR A 3 -3.22 16.23 -8.17
C THR A 3 -2.68 16.67 -6.80
N SER A 4 -2.84 17.93 -6.45
CA SER A 4 -2.48 18.43 -5.12
C SER A 4 -3.58 18.11 -4.11
N MET A 5 -3.19 17.77 -2.90
CA MET A 5 -4.08 17.55 -1.77
C MET A 5 -3.51 18.32 -0.58
N ASN A 6 -4.33 19.17 0.03
CA ASN A 6 -3.96 19.90 1.24
C ASN A 6 -4.41 19.09 2.47
N LEU A 7 -3.51 18.90 3.43
CA LEU A 7 -3.77 18.17 4.66
C LEU A 7 -3.39 19.04 5.85
N SER A 8 -4.32 19.20 6.80
CA SER A 8 -4.05 19.80 8.10
C SER A 8 -3.57 18.72 9.05
N LEU A 9 -2.44 18.97 9.69
CA LEU A 9 -1.82 18.08 10.69
C LEU A 9 -1.72 18.81 12.02
N THR A 10 -1.74 18.06 13.11
CA THR A 10 -1.31 18.59 14.41
C THR A 10 0.19 18.89 14.38
N ASP A 11 0.65 19.74 15.29
CA ASP A 11 2.07 20.11 15.37
C ASP A 11 2.97 18.89 15.60
N GLU A 12 2.54 17.95 16.45
CA GLU A 12 3.23 16.69 16.70
C GLU A 12 3.42 15.85 15.43
N LEU A 13 2.35 15.67 14.64
CA LEU A 13 2.43 14.91 13.39
C LEU A 13 3.31 15.62 12.36
N ARG A 14 3.27 16.95 12.31
CA ARG A 14 4.11 17.75 11.43
C ARG A 14 5.59 17.61 11.81
N GLU A 15 5.93 17.67 13.09
CA GLU A 15 7.29 17.51 13.58
C GLU A 15 7.83 16.10 13.29
N PHE A 16 7.01 15.07 13.52
CA PHE A 16 7.36 13.70 13.14
C PHE A 16 7.66 13.58 11.64
N VAL A 17 6.77 14.08 10.78
CA VAL A 17 6.98 14.06 9.33
C VAL A 17 8.25 14.81 8.92
N ASN A 18 8.53 15.97 9.53
CA ASN A 18 9.75 16.74 9.25
C ASN A 18 11.02 16.02 9.73
N SER A 19 10.97 15.29 10.85
CA SER A 19 12.12 14.47 11.30
C SER A 19 12.44 13.33 10.31
N ARG A 20 11.41 12.82 9.61
CA ARG A 20 11.57 11.79 8.57
C ARG A 20 12.00 12.38 7.23
N ALA A 21 11.66 13.64 6.99
CA ALA A 21 11.93 14.37 5.76
C ALA A 21 12.59 15.73 6.04
N GLY A 22 13.91 15.77 5.94
CA GLY A 22 14.73 16.90 6.37
C GLY A 22 16.21 16.53 6.39
N ASP A 23 17.03 17.37 7.02
CA ASP A 23 18.48 17.21 7.03
C ASP A 23 18.88 15.94 7.81
N GLY A 24 19.40 14.93 7.11
CA GLY A 24 19.68 13.59 7.64
C GLY A 24 18.52 12.59 7.60
N GLY A 25 17.36 12.96 7.05
CA GLY A 25 16.22 12.07 6.82
C GLY A 25 16.34 11.21 5.55
N LEU A 26 15.51 10.17 5.44
CA LEU A 26 15.49 9.29 4.25
C LEU A 26 14.82 9.97 3.04
N TYR A 27 14.01 11.00 3.27
CA TYR A 27 13.25 11.70 2.24
C TYR A 27 13.64 13.18 2.17
N SER A 28 13.59 13.76 0.97
CA SER A 28 13.98 15.16 0.75
C SER A 28 12.88 16.15 1.15
N THR A 29 11.61 15.72 1.10
CA THR A 29 10.48 16.58 1.47
C THR A 29 9.38 15.82 2.22
N PRO A 30 8.63 16.49 3.10
CA PRO A 30 7.44 15.92 3.74
C PRO A 30 6.45 15.27 2.77
N SER A 31 6.24 15.91 1.62
CA SER A 31 5.33 15.40 0.58
C SER A 31 5.83 14.10 -0.06
N GLU A 32 7.15 13.92 -0.17
CA GLU A 32 7.74 12.68 -0.67
C GLU A 32 7.53 11.54 0.33
N TYR A 33 7.82 11.79 1.61
CA TYR A 33 7.58 10.82 2.68
C TYR A 33 6.11 10.39 2.73
N LEU A 34 5.18 11.35 2.70
CA LEU A 34 3.74 11.05 2.73
C LEU A 34 3.28 10.23 1.52
N ARG A 35 3.78 10.54 0.31
CA ARG A 35 3.46 9.73 -0.89
C ARG A 35 3.96 8.30 -0.76
N ASP A 36 5.15 8.11 -0.22
CA ASP A 36 5.70 6.77 -0.02
C ASP A 36 4.93 6.00 1.06
N LEU A 37 4.55 6.67 2.15
CA LEU A 37 3.72 6.10 3.20
C LEU A 37 2.37 5.60 2.64
N ILE A 38 1.72 6.40 1.80
CA ILE A 38 0.46 6.03 1.14
C ILE A 38 0.66 4.80 0.25
N ARG A 39 1.76 4.72 -0.53
CA ARG A 39 2.03 3.54 -1.38
C ARG A 39 2.20 2.26 -0.56
N ARG A 40 2.92 2.33 0.55
CA ARG A 40 3.11 1.17 1.46
C ARG A 40 1.81 0.75 2.13
N ASP A 41 0.97 1.71 2.51
CA ASP A 41 -0.37 1.43 3.03
C ASP A 41 -1.25 0.76 1.96
N MET A 42 -1.24 1.27 0.73
CA MET A 42 -1.94 0.66 -0.41
C MET A 42 -1.48 -0.78 -0.69
N GLU A 43 -0.17 -1.04 -0.65
CA GLU A 43 0.40 -2.39 -0.84
C GLU A 43 -0.08 -3.34 0.27
N THR A 44 0.01 -2.88 1.53
CA THR A 44 -0.43 -3.66 2.69
C THR A 44 -1.93 -3.98 2.62
N GLN A 45 -2.74 -2.99 2.27
CA GLN A 45 -4.18 -3.17 2.10
C GLN A 45 -4.51 -4.07 0.91
N GLY A 46 -3.73 -4.00 -0.17
CA GLY A 46 -3.84 -4.90 -1.33
C GLY A 46 -3.68 -6.36 -0.93
N VAL A 47 -2.63 -6.68 -0.16
CA VAL A 47 -2.40 -8.04 0.34
C VAL A 47 -3.57 -8.52 1.21
N VAL A 48 -3.97 -7.71 2.19
CA VAL A 48 -5.09 -8.06 3.09
C VAL A 48 -6.39 -8.26 2.30
N ARG A 49 -6.64 -7.42 1.28
CA ARG A 49 -7.80 -7.54 0.39
C ARG A 49 -7.76 -8.86 -0.38
N HIS A 50 -6.65 -9.18 -1.04
CA HIS A 50 -6.53 -10.41 -1.82
C HIS A 50 -6.69 -11.66 -0.96
N VAL A 51 -6.11 -11.67 0.24
CA VAL A 51 -6.30 -12.77 1.20
C VAL A 51 -7.78 -12.92 1.58
N LYS A 52 -8.46 -11.82 1.91
CA LYS A 52 -9.89 -11.85 2.25
C LYS A 52 -10.77 -12.33 1.09
N GLU A 53 -10.47 -11.88 -0.12
CA GLU A 53 -11.16 -12.32 -1.35
C GLU A 53 -10.98 -13.83 -1.55
N GLY A 54 -9.74 -14.33 -1.44
CA GLY A 54 -9.46 -15.77 -1.53
C GLY A 54 -10.19 -16.60 -0.46
N LEU A 55 -10.26 -16.14 0.78
CA LEU A 55 -11.06 -16.81 1.83
C LEU A 55 -12.55 -16.84 1.48
N ALA A 56 -13.09 -15.75 0.95
CA ALA A 56 -14.48 -15.67 0.52
C ALA A 56 -14.77 -16.59 -0.68
N ASP A 57 -13.81 -16.72 -1.60
CA ASP A 57 -13.89 -17.61 -2.75
C ASP A 57 -13.85 -19.09 -2.32
N ILE A 58 -12.97 -19.47 -1.39
CA ILE A 58 -12.95 -20.82 -0.81
C ILE A 58 -14.31 -21.16 -0.18
N LYS A 59 -14.85 -20.24 0.65
CA LYS A 59 -16.16 -20.44 1.29
C LYS A 59 -17.29 -20.59 0.26
N ALA A 60 -17.18 -19.92 -0.88
CA ALA A 60 -18.18 -19.97 -1.95
C ALA A 60 -17.92 -21.07 -3.00
N GLY A 61 -16.87 -21.88 -2.84
CA GLY A 61 -16.49 -22.91 -3.81
C GLY A 61 -15.96 -22.36 -5.14
N ARG A 62 -15.48 -21.11 -5.19
CA ARG A 62 -14.92 -20.46 -6.38
C ARG A 62 -13.41 -20.63 -6.44
N PHE A 63 -12.94 -21.85 -6.56
CA PHE A 63 -11.51 -22.14 -6.74
C PHE A 63 -11.31 -23.20 -7.82
N SER A 64 -10.13 -23.22 -8.43
CA SER A 64 -9.75 -24.22 -9.42
C SER A 64 -9.07 -25.40 -8.72
N ASP A 65 -9.29 -26.62 -9.22
CA ASP A 65 -8.55 -27.81 -8.80
C ASP A 65 -7.17 -27.91 -9.47
N LYS A 66 -6.89 -27.06 -10.49
CA LYS A 66 -5.58 -26.97 -11.12
C LYS A 66 -4.58 -26.25 -10.21
N SER A 67 -3.34 -26.70 -10.19
CA SER A 67 -2.27 -26.00 -9.49
C SER A 67 -1.98 -24.66 -10.17
N ILE A 68 -1.45 -23.69 -9.41
CA ILE A 68 -0.96 -22.41 -9.96
C ILE A 68 0.08 -22.63 -11.06
N LEU A 69 0.90 -23.69 -10.95
CA LEU A 69 1.91 -24.04 -11.97
C LEU A 69 1.24 -24.51 -13.27
N ASP A 70 0.16 -25.28 -13.18
CA ASP A 70 -0.57 -25.76 -14.36
C ASP A 70 -1.30 -24.63 -15.10
N ILE A 71 -1.67 -23.57 -14.37
CA ILE A 71 -2.33 -22.38 -14.94
C ILE A 71 -1.29 -21.48 -15.62
N ALA A 72 -0.10 -21.35 -15.05
CA ALA A 72 0.97 -20.49 -15.58
C ALA A 72 1.60 -21.04 -16.86
N ASP A 73 1.53 -22.35 -17.07
CA ASP A 73 2.03 -23.04 -18.28
C ASP A 73 1.00 -23.07 -19.43
N GLU A 74 -0.24 -22.58 -19.21
CA GLU A 74 -1.31 -22.52 -20.23
C GLU A 74 -1.29 -21.24 -21.10
N ASP A 75 -0.37 -20.29 -20.84
CA ASP A 75 -0.18 -19.03 -21.60
C ASP A 75 1.07 -19.03 -22.51
#